data_AF-A0A821Z1Z8-F1
#
_entry.id   AF-A0A821Z1Z8-F1
#
_cell.length_a   1.000
_cell.length_b   1.000
_cell.length_c   1.000
_cell.angle_alpha   90.00
_cell.angle_beta   90.00
_cell.angle_gamma   90.00
#
_symmetry.space_group_name_H-M   'P 1'
#
loop_
_entity.id
_entity.type
_entity.pdbx_description
1 polymer ?
#
loop_
_entity_poly.entity_id
_entity_poly.type
_entity_poly.pdbx_seq_one_letter_code
_entity_poly.pdbx_strand_id
1 'polypeptide(L)'
;WCPPEDTESPPMLVQGVLNFTLFIKTFIEFPLFGVKNKNMVDNLKPCIFDPIYNKDCPIFTIDYILNQAEDDSTERDLMLRYGGVVNIKLHWDCNLDRSVKLCKPEYTFTRLDAPFREKPFSIGYNFRYTSTWKQNEEDFRTLTKAYGLRFIISTSGNAGKFNFITLTLNIGSLIGIFGIATFVCDVIIFRLSKRAGVNRNFVFEKVHWKKGFNATLDQSKLRIERNEDQLLNDVPNVDK
;
A
#
# COMPACT_ATOMS: atom_id res chain seq x y z
N TRP A 1 -8.16 40.07 32.04
CA TRP A 1 -7.92 40.68 30.71
C TRP A 1 -9.24 41.18 30.18
N CYS A 2 -9.43 42.50 30.25
CA CYS A 2 -10.64 43.18 29.81
C CYS A 2 -10.24 44.23 28.76
N PRO A 3 -11.06 44.48 27.73
CA PRO A 3 -12.37 43.87 27.44
C PRO A 3 -12.29 42.40 26.96
N PRO A 4 -13.42 41.65 26.94
CA PRO A 4 -13.48 40.30 26.36
C PRO A 4 -13.28 40.33 24.83
N GLU A 5 -12.93 39.18 24.26
CA GLU A 5 -12.81 38.97 22.81
C GLU A 5 -14.18 39.04 22.13
N ASP A 6 -14.25 39.68 20.97
CA ASP A 6 -15.43 39.62 20.09
C ASP A 6 -15.44 38.28 19.34
N THR A 7 -16.52 37.52 19.51
CA THR A 7 -16.71 36.22 18.87
C THR A 7 -17.66 36.23 17.69
N GLU A 8 -18.35 37.33 17.41
CA GLU A 8 -19.38 37.40 16.37
C GLU A 8 -18.83 37.83 15.01
N SER A 9 -17.74 38.62 14.99
CA SER A 9 -17.12 39.08 13.74
C SER A 9 -16.49 37.93 12.95
N PRO A 10 -16.78 37.80 11.63
CA PRO A 10 -16.17 36.77 10.80
C PRO A 10 -14.67 37.04 10.61
N PRO A 11 -13.84 35.98 10.47
CA PRO A 11 -12.41 36.15 10.28
C PRO A 11 -12.09 36.83 8.95
N MET A 12 -11.13 37.75 8.98
CA MET A 12 -10.65 38.44 7.78
C MET A 12 -9.77 37.50 6.96
N LEU A 13 -10.09 37.38 5.67
CA LEU A 13 -9.28 36.61 4.73
C LEU A 13 -8.05 37.44 4.30
N VAL A 14 -6.87 36.84 4.40
CA VAL A 14 -5.63 37.45 3.88
C VAL A 14 -5.67 37.44 2.35
N GLN A 15 -5.53 38.60 1.73
CA GLN A 15 -5.54 38.72 0.27
C GLN A 15 -4.29 38.11 -0.34
N GLY A 16 -4.44 37.41 -1.47
CA GLY A 16 -3.31 36.87 -2.24
C GLY A 16 -2.67 35.59 -1.68
N VAL A 17 -3.25 34.95 -0.64
CA VAL A 17 -2.73 33.69 -0.06
C VAL A 17 -2.55 32.59 -1.09
N LEU A 18 -3.43 32.52 -2.10
CA LEU A 18 -3.37 31.53 -3.18
C LEU A 18 -2.06 31.62 -3.99
N ASN A 19 -1.46 32.81 -4.09
CA ASN A 19 -0.20 33.06 -4.80
C ASN A 19 1.03 32.76 -3.94
N PHE A 20 0.87 32.41 -2.67
CA PHE A 20 2.00 32.01 -1.84
C PHE A 20 2.58 30.69 -2.33
N THR A 21 3.88 30.51 -2.10
CA THR A 21 4.61 29.32 -2.49
C THR A 21 5.12 28.58 -1.26
N LEU A 22 5.03 27.26 -1.31
CA LEU A 22 5.54 26.34 -0.32
C LEU A 22 6.71 25.57 -0.92
N PHE A 23 7.91 25.77 -0.39
CA PHE A 23 9.11 25.03 -0.76
C PHE A 23 9.32 23.86 0.21
N ILE A 24 9.28 22.63 -0.31
CA ILE A 24 9.38 21.41 0.49
C ILE A 24 10.77 20.79 0.33
N LYS A 25 11.53 20.75 1.42
CA LYS A 25 12.87 20.16 1.48
C LYS A 25 12.86 18.86 2.27
N THR A 26 13.13 17.74 1.61
CA THR A 26 13.19 16.43 2.28
C THR A 26 14.50 15.70 2.02
N PHE A 27 14.94 15.02 3.07
CA PHE A 27 16.08 14.10 3.07
C PHE A 27 15.59 12.78 3.62
N ILE A 28 15.86 11.71 2.88
CA ILE A 28 15.51 10.35 3.27
C ILE A 28 16.76 9.50 3.38
N GLU A 29 16.69 8.50 4.24
CA GLU A 29 17.72 7.48 4.40
C GLU A 29 17.04 6.12 4.47
N PHE A 30 17.56 5.16 3.72
CA PHE A 30 17.22 3.75 3.83
C PHE A 30 18.33 3.06 4.63
N PRO A 31 18.20 2.92 5.96
CA PRO A 31 19.32 2.54 6.83
C PRO A 31 19.84 1.13 6.53
N LEU A 32 18.93 0.21 6.18
CA LEU A 32 19.26 -1.16 5.80
C LEU A 32 20.24 -1.23 4.62
N PHE A 33 20.16 -0.27 3.70
CA PHE A 33 20.99 -0.22 2.50
C PHE A 33 22.10 0.85 2.57
N GLY A 34 22.11 1.69 3.61
CA GLY A 34 23.01 2.84 3.74
C GLY A 34 22.84 3.91 2.65
N VAL A 35 21.66 3.99 2.02
CA VAL A 35 21.40 4.91 0.90
C VAL A 35 20.72 6.17 1.42
N LYS A 36 21.32 7.32 1.16
CA LYS A 36 20.75 8.65 1.43
C LYS A 36 20.30 9.30 0.13
N ASN A 37 19.14 9.94 0.15
CA ASN A 37 18.61 10.64 -1.01
C ASN A 37 17.85 11.91 -0.58
N LYS A 38 17.58 12.79 -1.54
CA LYS A 38 16.85 14.04 -1.34
C LYS A 38 15.90 14.28 -2.51
N ASN A 39 14.85 15.05 -2.30
CA ASN A 39 13.87 15.35 -3.36
C ASN A 39 14.38 16.36 -4.41
N MET A 40 15.52 17.00 -4.15
CA MET A 40 16.05 18.07 -4.99
C MET A 40 17.16 17.61 -5.92
N VAL A 41 17.15 18.19 -7.11
CA VAL A 41 18.29 18.20 -8.04
C VAL A 41 19.34 19.19 -7.53
N ASP A 42 20.62 18.89 -7.73
CA ASP A 42 21.74 19.70 -7.22
C ASP A 42 21.75 21.17 -7.70
N ASN A 43 21.19 21.46 -8.88
CA ASN A 43 21.12 22.80 -9.47
C ASN A 43 19.67 23.24 -9.70
N LEU A 44 18.94 23.51 -8.61
CA LEU A 44 17.55 23.94 -8.70
C LEU A 44 17.45 25.37 -9.26
N LYS A 45 16.89 25.51 -10.46
CA LYS A 45 16.47 26.80 -11.03
C LYS A 45 15.13 27.22 -10.42
N PRO A 46 14.77 28.52 -10.42
CA PRO A 46 13.43 28.95 -10.05
C PRO A 46 12.40 28.19 -10.89
N CYS A 47 11.51 27.47 -10.22
CA CYS A 47 10.49 26.64 -10.84
C CYS A 47 9.23 26.66 -9.98
N ILE A 48 8.11 26.29 -10.61
CA ILE A 48 6.86 25.96 -9.93
C ILE A 48 6.51 24.53 -10.36
N PHE A 49 6.07 23.72 -9.40
CA PHE A 49 5.65 22.35 -9.65
C PHE A 49 4.54 22.31 -10.67
N ASP A 50 4.70 21.42 -11.64
CA ASP A 50 3.67 21.10 -12.61
C ASP A 50 3.73 19.59 -12.87
N PRO A 51 2.58 18.89 -12.81
CA PRO A 51 2.54 17.44 -12.96
C PRO A 51 2.88 16.95 -14.37
N ILE A 52 3.07 17.82 -15.35
CA ILE A 52 3.45 17.47 -16.73
C ILE A 52 4.84 18.02 -17.05
N TYR A 53 5.04 19.32 -16.85
CA TYR A 53 6.24 20.03 -17.30
C TYR A 53 7.38 19.99 -16.27
N ASN A 54 7.07 20.07 -14.97
CA ASN A 54 8.04 20.29 -13.89
C ASN A 54 7.80 19.38 -12.67
N LYS A 55 7.68 18.07 -12.91
CA LYS A 55 7.40 17.05 -11.86
C LYS A 55 8.42 17.02 -10.73
N ASP A 56 9.67 17.40 -11.02
CA ASP A 56 10.77 17.35 -10.05
C ASP A 56 10.88 18.62 -9.20
N CYS A 57 10.03 19.63 -9.43
CA CYS A 57 10.14 20.90 -8.74
C CYS A 57 9.50 20.83 -7.34
N PRO A 58 10.22 21.12 -6.25
CA PRO A 58 9.69 21.03 -4.89
C PRO A 58 8.94 22.30 -4.41
N ILE A 59 8.56 23.20 -5.31
CA ILE A 59 7.93 24.49 -5.00
C ILE A 59 6.49 24.45 -5.50
N PHE A 60 5.53 24.55 -4.58
CA PHE A 60 4.11 24.42 -4.87
C PHE A 60 3.39 25.73 -4.56
N THR A 61 2.39 26.12 -5.37
CA THR A 61 1.49 27.21 -4.99
C THR A 61 0.44 26.70 -4.01
N ILE A 62 -0.03 27.57 -3.10
CA ILE A 62 -1.12 27.20 -2.20
C ILE A 62 -2.39 26.87 -3.00
N ASP A 63 -2.64 27.58 -4.09
CA ASP A 63 -3.72 27.27 -5.03
C ASP A 63 -3.66 25.83 -5.56
N TYR A 64 -2.49 25.39 -6.06
CA TYR A 64 -2.32 24.02 -6.55
C TYR A 64 -2.59 23.00 -5.44
N ILE A 65 -2.05 23.23 -4.24
CA ILE A 65 -2.23 22.32 -3.11
C ILE A 65 -3.72 22.16 -2.76
N LEU A 66 -4.47 23.28 -2.67
CA LEU A 66 -5.87 23.24 -2.30
C LEU A 66 -6.74 22.61 -3.40
N ASN A 67 -6.46 22.92 -4.67
CA ASN A 67 -7.17 22.31 -5.81
C ASN A 67 -6.93 20.79 -5.90
N GLN A 68 -5.80 20.29 -5.39
CA GLN A 68 -5.55 18.85 -5.31
C GLN A 68 -6.13 18.19 -4.05
N ALA A 69 -6.27 18.95 -2.97
CA ALA A 69 -6.75 18.42 -1.69
C ALA A 69 -8.27 18.40 -1.57
N GLU A 70 -8.98 19.30 -2.26
CA GLU A 70 -10.43 19.46 -2.25
C GLU A 70 -10.94 19.94 -3.61
N ASP A 71 -11.88 19.20 -4.21
CA ASP A 71 -12.41 19.48 -5.54
C ASP A 71 -13.47 20.60 -5.52
N ASP A 72 -14.22 20.74 -4.42
CA ASP A 72 -15.28 21.73 -4.27
C ASP A 72 -14.72 23.13 -3.98
N SER A 73 -15.01 24.10 -4.87
CA SER A 73 -14.58 25.49 -4.72
C SER A 73 -15.13 26.17 -3.46
N THR A 74 -16.35 25.82 -3.06
CA THR A 74 -16.98 26.41 -1.88
C THR A 74 -16.30 25.94 -0.59
N GLU A 75 -15.95 24.66 -0.52
CA GLU A 75 -15.19 24.10 0.60
C GLU A 75 -13.79 24.73 0.67
N ARG A 76 -13.10 24.94 -0.47
CA ARG A 76 -11.81 25.64 -0.50
C ARG A 76 -11.90 27.06 0.04
N ASP A 77 -12.92 27.83 -0.35
CA ASP A 77 -13.15 29.19 0.16
C ASP A 77 -13.40 29.20 1.68
N LEU A 78 -14.13 28.20 2.18
CA LEU A 78 -14.35 28.02 3.61
C LEU A 78 -13.07 27.62 4.34
N MET A 79 -12.21 26.76 3.75
CA MET A 79 -10.91 26.40 4.31
C MET A 79 -9.99 27.63 4.41
N LEU A 80 -10.04 28.52 3.43
CA LEU A 80 -9.28 29.77 3.45
C LEU A 80 -9.77 30.73 4.55
N ARG A 81 -11.08 30.76 4.81
CA ARG A 81 -11.70 31.66 5.80
C ARG A 81 -11.62 31.13 7.24
N TYR A 82 -11.97 29.87 7.45
CA TYR A 82 -12.09 29.25 8.78
C TYR A 82 -10.92 28.32 9.11
N GLY A 83 -9.97 28.17 8.19
CA GLY A 83 -8.84 27.26 8.33
C GLY A 83 -9.20 25.82 7.95
N GLY A 84 -8.17 25.01 7.76
CA GLY A 84 -8.31 23.61 7.38
C GLY A 84 -7.00 22.86 7.60
N VAL A 85 -7.03 21.53 7.51
CA VAL A 85 -5.85 20.70 7.71
C VAL A 85 -5.60 19.89 6.45
N VAL A 86 -4.45 20.12 5.83
CA VAL A 86 -4.05 19.45 4.59
C VAL A 86 -2.84 18.58 4.85
N ASN A 87 -2.91 17.31 4.48
CA ASN A 87 -1.76 16.42 4.45
C ASN A 87 -1.07 16.47 3.09
N ILE A 88 0.23 16.70 3.13
CA ILE A 88 1.12 16.62 1.98
C ILE A 88 1.95 15.35 2.16
N LYS A 89 1.61 14.30 1.43
CA LYS A 89 2.27 13.01 1.50
C LYS A 89 3.33 12.91 0.41
N LEU A 90 4.56 12.60 0.81
CA LEU A 90 5.66 12.27 -0.08
C LEU A 90 5.87 10.76 -0.03
N HIS A 91 5.52 10.08 -1.12
CA HIS A 91 5.71 8.63 -1.23
C HIS A 91 6.97 8.30 -2.03
N TRP A 92 7.86 7.49 -1.45
CA TRP A 92 9.11 7.04 -2.07
C TRP A 92 9.04 5.55 -2.37
N ASP A 93 8.78 5.18 -3.61
CA ASP A 93 8.91 3.80 -4.07
C ASP A 93 10.16 3.65 -4.93
N CYS A 94 11.20 3.03 -4.36
CA CYS A 94 12.54 3.10 -4.91
C CYS A 94 13.13 1.73 -5.17
N ASN A 95 13.38 1.44 -6.44
CA ASN A 95 14.23 0.33 -6.85
C ASN A 95 15.71 0.79 -6.88
N LEU A 96 16.46 0.39 -5.86
CA LEU A 96 17.86 0.76 -5.65
C LEU A 96 18.82 0.05 -6.62
N ASP A 97 18.39 -0.99 -7.34
CA ASP A 97 19.23 -1.70 -8.31
C ASP A 97 19.42 -0.93 -9.61
N ARG A 98 18.46 -0.05 -9.96
CA ARG A 98 18.54 0.77 -11.16
C ARG A 98 19.46 1.98 -10.96
N SER A 99 19.06 2.88 -10.07
CA SER A 99 19.84 4.07 -9.72
C SER A 99 19.16 4.81 -8.57
N VAL A 100 19.96 5.28 -7.61
CA VAL A 100 19.49 6.17 -6.53
C VAL A 100 18.92 7.48 -7.09
N LYS A 101 19.39 7.96 -8.26
CA LYS A 101 18.90 9.21 -8.86
C LYS A 101 17.49 9.12 -9.45
N LEU A 102 17.03 7.91 -9.77
CA LEU A 102 15.67 7.67 -10.27
C LEU A 102 14.65 7.57 -9.14
N CYS A 103 15.11 7.34 -7.90
CA CYS A 103 14.29 7.36 -6.70
C CYS A 103 13.86 8.80 -6.41
N LYS A 104 12.60 9.12 -6.67
CA LYS A 104 12.01 10.45 -6.50
C LYS A 104 10.67 10.31 -5.77
N PRO A 105 10.24 11.33 -5.01
CA PRO A 105 8.98 11.27 -4.31
C PRO A 105 7.81 11.51 -5.27
N GLU A 106 6.73 10.79 -5.06
CA GLU A 106 5.41 11.14 -5.55
C GLU A 106 4.71 12.02 -4.50
N TYR A 107 4.14 13.14 -4.94
CA TYR A 107 3.44 14.09 -4.08
C TYR A 107 1.94 13.86 -4.16
N THR A 108 1.30 13.70 -3.01
CA THR A 108 -0.16 13.60 -2.89
C THR A 108 -0.65 14.62 -1.86
N PHE A 109 -1.76 15.27 -2.16
CA PHE A 109 -2.38 16.28 -1.31
C PHE A 109 -3.78 15.81 -0.93
N THR A 110 -4.08 15.81 0.36
CA THR A 110 -5.40 15.35 0.85
C THR A 110 -5.85 16.19 2.02
N ARG A 111 -7.11 16.60 2.05
CA ARG A 111 -7.71 17.19 3.25
C ARG A 111 -7.84 16.13 4.37
N LEU A 112 -7.55 16.52 5.61
CA LEU A 112 -7.64 15.64 6.80
C LEU A 112 -8.78 16.01 7.75
N ASP A 113 -9.19 17.27 7.79
CA ASP A 113 -10.31 17.73 8.61
C ASP A 113 -11.66 17.38 7.94
N ALA A 114 -12.71 17.31 8.75
CA ALA A 114 -14.06 17.06 8.25
C ALA A 114 -14.53 18.24 7.36
N PRO A 115 -15.15 17.95 6.20
CA PRO A 115 -15.76 18.97 5.35
C PRO A 115 -16.77 19.85 6.09
N PHE A 116 -16.92 21.10 5.67
CA PHE A 116 -17.81 22.07 6.31
C PHE A 116 -19.30 21.74 6.11
N ARG A 117 -19.63 21.02 5.04
CA ARG A 117 -20.98 20.46 4.80
C ARG A 117 -21.43 19.43 5.84
N GLU A 118 -20.50 18.80 6.55
CA GLU A 118 -20.81 17.85 7.63
C GLU A 118 -21.00 18.63 8.94
N LYS A 119 -21.80 18.13 9.90
CA LYS A 119 -21.97 18.79 11.21
C LYS A 119 -20.77 18.46 12.10
N PRO A 120 -19.75 19.31 12.24
CA PRO A 120 -18.58 18.96 13.01
C PRO A 120 -18.74 19.46 14.45
N PHE A 121 -18.00 18.87 15.38
CA PHE A 121 -17.86 19.43 16.73
C PHE A 121 -17.11 20.78 16.73
N SER A 122 -16.25 21.02 15.73
CA SER A 122 -15.51 22.26 15.55
C SER A 122 -15.29 22.56 14.08
N ILE A 123 -15.51 23.81 13.69
CA ILE A 123 -15.43 24.30 12.30
C ILE A 123 -14.00 24.74 12.00
N GLY A 124 -13.36 24.09 11.02
CA GLY A 124 -12.05 24.46 10.49
C GLY A 124 -10.88 24.28 11.46
N TYR A 125 -9.83 25.10 11.30
CA TYR A 125 -8.63 25.07 12.15
C TYR A 125 -8.27 26.48 12.64
N ASN A 126 -8.26 26.65 13.97
CA ASN A 126 -7.94 27.91 14.63
C ASN A 126 -7.14 27.70 15.92
N PHE A 127 -6.38 28.73 16.31
CA PHE A 127 -5.67 28.78 17.58
C PHE A 127 -5.60 30.23 18.09
N ARG A 128 -5.40 30.37 19.41
CA ARG A 128 -5.23 31.67 20.06
C ARG A 128 -3.82 31.80 20.61
N TYR A 129 -3.23 32.97 20.44
CA TYR A 129 -1.96 33.32 21.05
C TYR A 129 -2.00 34.76 21.55
N THR A 130 -1.07 35.11 22.45
CA THR A 130 -1.04 36.42 23.09
C THR A 130 0.32 37.05 22.93
N SER A 131 0.35 38.33 22.53
CA SER A 131 1.55 39.17 22.63
C SER A 131 1.39 40.08 23.85
N THR A 132 2.24 39.88 24.86
CA THR A 132 2.24 40.65 26.11
C THR A 132 3.17 41.85 26.00
N TRP A 133 2.74 43.02 26.47
CA TRP A 133 3.52 44.26 26.45
C TRP A 133 3.17 45.11 27.68
N LYS A 134 4.04 46.08 28.02
CA LYS A 134 3.85 46.95 29.19
C LYS A 134 3.66 48.39 28.76
N GLN A 135 2.78 49.12 29.44
CA GLN A 135 2.63 50.57 29.30
C GLN A 135 2.37 51.18 30.68
N ASN A 136 3.17 52.18 31.06
CA ASN A 136 3.09 52.85 32.36
C ASN A 136 3.09 51.89 33.56
N GLU A 137 4.00 50.91 33.56
CA GLU A 137 4.14 49.85 34.60
C GLU A 137 2.97 48.86 34.72
N GLU A 138 1.90 49.03 33.93
CA GLU A 138 0.80 48.08 33.82
C GLU A 138 1.03 47.05 32.70
N ASP A 139 0.60 45.81 32.97
CA ASP A 139 0.70 44.68 32.04
C ASP A 139 -0.50 44.66 31.07
N PHE A 140 -0.21 44.78 29.78
CA PHE A 140 -1.18 44.67 28.68
C PHE A 140 -0.93 43.41 27.84
N ARG A 141 -1.96 42.95 27.12
CA ARG A 141 -1.82 41.92 26.10
C ARG A 141 -2.68 42.22 24.89
N THR A 142 -2.17 41.82 23.74
CA THR A 142 -2.92 41.68 22.51
C THR A 142 -3.23 40.19 22.32
N LEU A 143 -4.50 39.81 22.43
CA LEU A 143 -4.96 38.45 22.12
C LEU A 143 -5.28 38.36 20.63
N THR A 144 -4.70 37.38 19.95
CA THR A 144 -4.96 37.13 18.53
C THR A 144 -5.52 35.72 18.36
N LYS A 145 -6.71 35.62 17.75
CA LYS A 145 -7.26 34.36 17.26
C LYS A 145 -6.94 34.24 15.77
N ALA A 146 -6.12 33.27 15.41
CA ALA A 146 -5.73 33.03 14.03
C ALA A 146 -6.47 31.82 13.47
N TYR A 147 -6.97 31.97 12.25
CA TYR A 147 -7.53 30.92 11.41
C TYR A 147 -6.56 30.71 10.24
N GLY A 148 -6.34 29.47 9.85
CA GLY A 148 -5.42 29.22 8.75
C GLY A 148 -5.31 27.76 8.36
N LEU A 149 -4.55 27.53 7.30
CA LEU A 149 -4.26 26.20 6.80
C LEU A 149 -3.09 25.60 7.58
N ARG A 150 -3.27 24.38 8.07
CA ARG A 150 -2.20 23.57 8.65
C ARG A 150 -1.77 22.51 7.65
N PHE A 151 -0.55 22.65 7.13
CA PHE A 151 0.07 21.62 6.30
C PHE A 151 0.80 20.60 7.18
N ILE A 152 0.40 19.34 7.10
CA ILE A 152 1.10 18.21 7.72
C ILE A 152 1.90 17.53 6.62
N ILE A 153 3.23 17.55 6.72
CA ILE A 153 4.10 16.89 5.74
C ILE A 153 4.41 15.49 6.26
N SER A 154 3.90 14.47 5.57
CA SER A 154 4.15 13.07 5.89
C SER A 154 5.03 12.44 4.81
N THR A 155 6.02 11.66 5.21
CA THR A 155 6.90 10.95 4.27
C THR A 155 6.79 9.45 4.53
N SER A 156 6.52 8.68 3.48
CA SER A 156 6.50 7.22 3.55
C SER A 156 7.22 6.64 2.35
N GLY A 157 7.76 5.44 2.47
CA GLY A 157 8.44 4.83 1.34
C GLY A 157 8.95 3.44 1.59
N ASN A 158 9.13 2.72 0.50
CA ASN A 158 9.72 1.40 0.45
C ASN A 158 10.91 1.44 -0.51
N ALA A 159 11.97 0.72 -0.16
CA ALA A 159 13.11 0.53 -1.04
C ALA A 159 13.36 -0.96 -1.25
N GLY A 160 13.51 -1.34 -2.51
CA GLY A 160 13.95 -2.67 -2.91
C GLY A 160 15.40 -2.63 -3.39
N LYS A 161 16.19 -3.61 -2.96
CA LYS A 161 17.53 -3.88 -3.48
C LYS A 161 17.69 -5.39 -3.64
N PHE A 162 18.37 -5.81 -4.70
CA PHE A 162 18.63 -7.21 -4.97
C PHE A 162 19.37 -7.87 -3.81
N ASN A 163 18.83 -9.00 -3.35
CA ASN A 163 19.44 -9.84 -2.33
C ASN A 163 19.48 -11.29 -2.81
N PHE A 164 20.71 -11.81 -2.95
CA PHE A 164 20.95 -13.19 -3.40
C PHE A 164 20.30 -14.23 -2.48
N ILE A 165 20.32 -14.01 -1.17
CA ILE A 165 19.72 -14.94 -0.19
C ILE A 165 18.21 -15.04 -0.42
N THR A 166 17.52 -13.91 -0.60
CA THR A 166 16.09 -13.87 -0.88
C THR A 166 15.76 -14.54 -2.21
N LEU A 167 16.60 -14.35 -3.24
CA LEU A 167 16.44 -15.03 -4.52
C LEU A 167 16.50 -16.56 -4.35
N THR A 168 17.53 -17.09 -3.68
CA THR A 168 17.69 -18.54 -3.48
C THR A 168 16.53 -19.13 -2.68
N LEU A 169 16.07 -18.43 -1.63
CA LEU A 169 14.90 -18.86 -0.85
C LEU A 169 13.63 -18.93 -1.70
N ASN A 170 13.40 -17.93 -2.56
CA ASN A 170 12.25 -17.91 -3.47
C ASN A 170 12.32 -19.03 -4.52
N ILE A 171 13.51 -19.32 -5.05
CA ILE A 171 13.72 -20.46 -5.97
C ILE A 171 13.46 -21.79 -5.25
N GLY A 172 13.94 -21.95 -4.01
CA GLY A 172 13.68 -23.14 -3.21
C GLY A 172 12.18 -23.35 -2.94
N SER A 173 11.47 -22.27 -2.59
CA SER A 173 10.01 -22.29 -2.42
C SER A 173 9.27 -22.68 -3.71
N LEU A 174 9.70 -22.12 -4.85
CA LEU A 174 9.15 -22.45 -6.17
C LEU A 174 9.35 -23.92 -6.51
N ILE A 175 10.53 -24.48 -6.24
CA ILE A 175 10.83 -25.91 -6.42
C ILE A 175 9.93 -26.77 -5.52
N GLY A 176 9.73 -26.37 -4.27
CA GLY A 176 8.84 -27.08 -3.33
C GLY A 176 7.38 -27.15 -3.81
N ILE A 177 6.87 -26.08 -4.42
CA ILE A 177 5.49 -26.05 -4.97
C ILE A 177 5.27 -27.10 -6.06
N PHE A 178 6.30 -27.45 -6.86
CA PHE A 178 6.15 -28.50 -7.87
C PHE A 178 5.83 -29.88 -7.28
N GLY A 179 6.26 -30.16 -6.04
CA GLY A 179 5.89 -31.40 -5.34
C GLY A 179 4.40 -31.50 -5.01
N ILE A 180 3.73 -30.37 -4.77
CA ILE A 180 2.27 -30.34 -4.58
C ILE A 180 1.57 -30.59 -5.91
N ALA A 181 2.09 -30.04 -7.01
CA ALA A 181 1.52 -30.26 -8.34
C ALA A 181 1.53 -31.76 -8.72
N THR A 182 2.65 -32.46 -8.48
CA THR A 182 2.72 -33.91 -8.74
C THR A 182 1.75 -34.68 -7.85
N PHE A 183 1.64 -34.33 -6.57
CA PHE A 183 0.67 -34.96 -5.67
C PHE A 183 -0.78 -34.78 -6.17
N VAL A 184 -1.15 -33.59 -6.62
CA VAL A 184 -2.48 -33.32 -7.18
C VAL A 184 -2.69 -34.12 -8.47
N CYS A 185 -1.69 -34.18 -9.35
CA CYS A 185 -1.73 -35.00 -10.56
C CYS A 185 -1.98 -36.49 -10.21
N ASP A 186 -1.30 -37.02 -9.20
CA ASP A 186 -1.48 -38.40 -8.74
C ASP A 186 -2.90 -38.63 -8.20
N VAL A 187 -3.44 -37.70 -7.41
CA VAL A 187 -4.84 -37.77 -6.93
C VAL A 187 -5.81 -37.81 -8.10
N ILE A 188 -5.63 -36.94 -9.10
CA ILE A 188 -6.50 -36.90 -10.29
C ILE A 188 -6.41 -38.22 -11.06
N ILE A 189 -5.21 -38.72 -11.34
CA ILE A 189 -4.98 -39.93 -12.13
C ILE A 189 -5.52 -41.17 -11.42
N PHE A 190 -5.33 -41.30 -10.10
CA PHE A 190 -5.67 -42.52 -9.35
C PHE A 190 -7.05 -42.50 -8.69
N ARG A 191 -7.70 -41.34 -8.56
CA ARG A 191 -9.04 -41.24 -7.92
C ARG A 191 -10.12 -40.70 -8.85
N LEU A 192 -9.82 -39.75 -9.73
CA LEU A 192 -10.82 -38.99 -10.47
C LEU A 192 -10.90 -39.35 -11.97
N SER A 193 -9.87 -40.00 -12.52
CA SER A 193 -9.88 -40.45 -13.91
C SER A 193 -10.84 -41.62 -14.14
N LYS A 194 -11.51 -41.64 -15.30
CA LYS A 194 -12.40 -42.74 -15.71
C LYS A 194 -11.71 -44.11 -15.74
N ARG A 195 -10.38 -44.14 -15.95
CA ARG A 195 -9.54 -45.35 -15.91
C ARG A 195 -8.71 -45.46 -14.62
N ALA A 196 -9.13 -44.82 -13.53
CA ALA A 196 -8.41 -44.80 -12.26
C ALA A 196 -8.03 -46.20 -11.75
N GLY A 197 -8.93 -47.18 -11.84
CA GLY A 197 -8.66 -48.57 -11.41
C GLY A 197 -7.55 -49.24 -12.23
N VAL A 198 -7.56 -49.05 -13.54
CA VAL A 198 -6.53 -49.58 -14.47
C VAL A 198 -5.19 -48.91 -14.20
N ASN A 199 -5.16 -47.58 -14.09
CA ASN A 199 -3.94 -46.82 -13.78
C ASN A 199 -3.35 -47.24 -12.42
N ARG A 200 -4.19 -47.56 -11.44
CA ARG A 200 -3.74 -48.02 -10.12
C ARG A 200 -3.05 -49.38 -10.18
N ASN A 201 -3.51 -50.29 -11.03
CA ASN A 201 -2.92 -51.62 -11.19
C ASN A 201 -1.60 -51.58 -11.98
N PHE A 202 -1.40 -50.60 -12.87
CA PHE A 202 -0.13 -50.43 -13.58
C PHE A 202 0.96 -49.80 -12.71
N VAL A 203 0.60 -48.96 -11.75
CA VAL A 203 1.57 -48.21 -10.92
C VAL A 203 1.84 -48.87 -9.56
N PHE A 204 0.82 -49.47 -8.92
CA PHE A 204 0.97 -50.05 -7.59
C PHE A 204 1.08 -51.58 -7.65
N GLU A 205 2.20 -52.13 -7.19
CA GLU A 205 2.35 -53.58 -6.97
C GLU A 205 1.77 -53.98 -5.61
N LYS A 206 0.84 -54.94 -5.61
CA LYS A 206 0.23 -55.45 -4.38
C LYS A 206 1.10 -56.58 -3.82
N VAL A 207 1.73 -56.35 -2.67
CA VAL A 207 2.45 -57.40 -1.91
C VAL A 207 1.64 -57.84 -0.71
N HIS A 208 1.37 -59.14 -0.63
CA HIS A 208 0.73 -59.76 0.53
C HIS A 208 1.78 -60.17 1.56
N TRP A 209 1.74 -59.54 2.73
CA TRP A 209 2.58 -59.94 3.86
C TRP A 209 2.11 -61.29 4.41
N LYS A 210 2.87 -62.35 4.16
CA LYS A 210 2.68 -63.63 4.86
C LYS A 210 3.18 -63.48 6.29
N LYS A 211 2.27 -63.24 7.25
CA LYS A 211 2.49 -63.71 8.62
C LYS A 211 2.61 -65.23 8.54
N GLY A 212 3.70 -65.78 9.08
CA GLY A 212 4.06 -67.19 8.89
C GLY A 212 2.92 -68.17 9.14
N PHE A 213 2.85 -69.20 8.28
CA PHE A 213 2.20 -70.52 8.46
C PHE A 213 0.69 -70.50 8.77
N ASN A 214 -0.26 -70.89 7.91
CA ASN A 214 -0.36 -72.11 7.10
C ASN A 214 -0.99 -71.80 5.73
N ALA A 215 -0.33 -72.25 4.66
CA ALA A 215 -0.78 -72.06 3.29
C ALA A 215 -1.80 -73.15 2.90
N THR A 216 -3.09 -72.91 3.12
CA THR A 216 -4.16 -73.67 2.44
C THR A 216 -5.38 -72.84 2.02
N LEU A 217 -5.44 -71.54 2.33
CA LEU A 217 -6.61 -70.70 2.01
C LEU A 217 -6.38 -69.61 0.95
N ASP A 218 -5.18 -69.50 0.37
CA ASP A 218 -4.80 -68.36 -0.47
C ASP A 218 -5.01 -68.61 -1.99
N GLN A 219 -5.11 -69.87 -2.42
CA GLN A 219 -5.29 -70.21 -3.83
C GLN A 219 -6.72 -69.95 -4.35
N SER A 220 -7.72 -69.91 -3.49
CA SER A 220 -9.12 -69.65 -3.90
C SER A 220 -9.38 -68.17 -4.18
N LYS A 221 -8.78 -67.25 -3.41
CA LYS A 221 -8.92 -65.79 -3.64
C LYS A 221 -8.18 -65.32 -4.90
N LEU A 222 -6.97 -65.83 -5.15
CA LEU A 222 -6.21 -65.54 -6.38
C LEU A 222 -6.89 -66.05 -7.66
N ARG A 223 -7.78 -67.04 -7.55
CA ARG A 223 -8.56 -67.57 -8.69
C ARG A 223 -9.83 -66.74 -8.96
N ILE A 224 -10.39 -66.09 -7.94
CA ILE A 224 -11.56 -65.23 -8.07
C ILE A 224 -11.16 -63.88 -8.69
N GLU A 225 -10.08 -63.26 -8.23
CA GLU A 225 -9.60 -61.98 -8.82
C GLU A 225 -9.16 -62.15 -10.29
N ARG A 226 -8.54 -63.29 -10.65
CA ARG A 226 -8.18 -63.59 -12.05
C ARG A 226 -9.39 -63.78 -12.97
N ASN A 227 -10.52 -64.23 -12.43
CA ASN A 227 -11.76 -64.40 -13.19
C ASN A 227 -12.51 -63.06 -13.35
N GLU A 228 -12.45 -62.15 -12.38
CA GLU A 228 -13.00 -60.79 -12.52
C GLU A 228 -12.22 -59.93 -13.52
N ASP A 229 -10.89 -60.06 -13.57
CA ASP A 229 -10.05 -59.37 -14.57
C ASP A 229 -10.26 -59.92 -16.00
N GLN A 230 -10.67 -61.18 -16.16
CA GLN A 230 -11.08 -61.71 -17.48
C GLN A 230 -12.46 -61.21 -17.91
N LEU A 231 -13.40 -61.02 -16.97
CA LEU A 231 -14.75 -60.50 -17.27
C LEU A 231 -14.76 -59.00 -17.62
N LEU A 232 -13.77 -58.22 -17.20
CA LEU A 232 -13.62 -56.81 -17.56
C LEU A 232 -12.93 -56.58 -18.92
N ASN A 233 -12.28 -57.61 -19.48
CA ASN A 233 -11.65 -57.55 -20.81
C ASN A 233 -12.58 -58.00 -21.96
N ASP A 234 -13.78 -58.51 -21.66
CA ASP A 234 -14.79 -58.94 -22.64
C ASP A 234 -15.94 -57.91 -22.78
N VAL A 235 -15.61 -56.62 -22.93
CA VAL A 235 -16.55 -55.66 -23.51
C VAL A 235 -16.28 -55.58 -25.02
N PRO A 236 -17.23 -55.98 -25.87
CA PRO A 236 -17.00 -56.04 -27.32
C PRO A 236 -16.71 -54.64 -27.87
N ASN A 237 -15.62 -54.56 -28.63
CA ASN A 237 -15.33 -53.47 -29.54
C ASN A 237 -16.44 -53.46 -30.62
N VAL A 238 -17.37 -52.52 -30.52
CA VAL A 238 -18.35 -52.24 -31.58
C VAL A 238 -17.94 -50.90 -32.19
N ASP A 239 -17.35 -51.00 -33.38
CA ASP A 239 -16.96 -49.88 -34.23
C ASP A 239 -18.18 -49.02 -34.63
N LYS A 240 -18.08 -47.70 -34.39
CA LYS A 240 -18.37 -46.60 -35.34
C LYS A 240 -18.07 -45.24 -34.73
#